data_AF-A0A1W9SZ86-F1
#
_entry.id   AF-A0A1W9SZ86-F1
#
_cell.length_a   1.000
_cell.length_b   1.000
_cell.length_c   1.000
_cell.angle_alpha   90.00
_cell.angle_beta   90.00
_cell.angle_gamma   90.00
#
_symmetry.space_group_name_H-M   'P 1'
#
loop_
_entity.id
_entity.type
_entity.pdbx_description
1 polymer ?
#
loop_
_entity_poly.entity_id
_entity_poly.type
_entity_poly.pdbx_seq_one_letter_code
_entity_poly.pdbx_strand_id
1 'polypeptide(L)'
;MAEEVTIISTGLAIEIKNKLPDIVIYVNGIALGVIELKRSIVSINEAIRQSIGNQNDVFIQPFFATIQFIFAGNDTQGLRYGTINTPEKYYLKWKENIKDNTQNLLDKYLLKMCNKERFLEIIYDFIIFDGGIKKLPRVHQYFGIKKAQEFINRYEGGIIWHTQGSGKSIVMVMLAKWILENNPKARIAILTDRDELDKQIEQVFKEAGEKAIYRTSSVKDLMHQLEQATPRLLCSLVQEL
;
A
#
# COMPACT_ATOMS: atom_id res chain seq x y z
N MET A 1 -20.83 4.95 2.97
CA MET A 1 -22.09 4.18 2.87
C MET A 1 -21.70 2.82 2.32
N ALA A 2 -22.06 1.74 3.01
CA ALA A 2 -21.85 0.39 2.53
C ALA A 2 -23.20 -0.10 2.00
N GLU A 3 -23.25 -0.50 0.75
CA GLU A 3 -24.46 -1.01 0.10
C GLU A 3 -24.17 -2.39 -0.48
N GLU A 4 -25.19 -3.23 -0.49
CA GLU A 4 -25.20 -4.48 -1.22
C GLU A 4 -25.50 -4.13 -2.69
N VAL A 5 -24.54 -4.34 -3.60
CA VAL A 5 -24.63 -3.85 -4.98
C VAL A 5 -24.58 -5.00 -5.98
N THR A 6 -25.66 -5.18 -6.73
CA THR A 6 -25.70 -6.06 -7.90
C THR A 6 -25.04 -5.40 -9.09
N ILE A 7 -23.88 -5.92 -9.49
CA ILE A 7 -23.15 -5.49 -10.68
C ILE A 7 -23.74 -6.22 -11.89
N ILE A 8 -24.49 -5.50 -12.72
CA ILE A 8 -25.07 -6.01 -13.97
C ILE A 8 -24.05 -5.76 -15.09
N SER A 9 -23.66 -6.80 -15.84
CA SER A 9 -22.77 -6.66 -16.99
C SER A 9 -23.54 -6.08 -18.19
N THR A 10 -22.95 -5.08 -18.86
CA THR A 10 -23.46 -4.54 -20.12
C THR A 10 -22.38 -4.68 -21.20
N GLY A 11 -22.46 -5.72 -22.02
CA GLY A 11 -21.56 -5.93 -23.16
C GLY A 11 -21.76 -7.27 -23.87
N LEU A 12 -21.89 -7.23 -25.20
CA LEU A 12 -22.25 -8.35 -26.08
C LEU A 12 -21.27 -9.55 -26.07
N ALA A 13 -21.85 -10.75 -26.16
CA ALA A 13 -21.29 -12.01 -26.68
C ALA A 13 -20.35 -12.88 -25.82
N ILE A 14 -20.23 -12.63 -24.51
CA ILE A 14 -19.76 -13.65 -23.54
C ILE A 14 -20.70 -13.57 -22.35
N GLU A 15 -21.33 -14.68 -21.94
CA GLU A 15 -22.09 -14.76 -20.69
C GLU A 15 -21.13 -14.53 -19.51
N ILE A 16 -20.90 -13.26 -19.15
CA ILE A 16 -20.22 -12.90 -17.92
C ILE A 16 -21.06 -13.45 -16.78
N LYS A 17 -20.50 -14.38 -16.01
CA LYS A 17 -21.20 -14.95 -14.86
C LYS A 17 -21.33 -13.87 -13.79
N ASN A 18 -22.57 -13.53 -13.44
CA ASN A 18 -22.85 -12.57 -12.38
C ASN A 18 -22.18 -13.01 -11.07
N LYS A 19 -21.46 -12.06 -10.47
CA LYS A 19 -20.83 -12.21 -9.15
C LYS A 19 -21.11 -10.95 -8.35
N LEU A 20 -21.36 -11.18 -7.07
CA LEU A 20 -21.71 -10.17 -6.08
C LEU A 20 -20.64 -10.24 -5.00
N PRO A 21 -19.79 -9.22 -4.85
CA PRO A 21 -19.01 -9.09 -3.64
C PRO A 21 -19.93 -8.88 -2.44
N ASP A 22 -19.61 -9.46 -1.29
CA ASP A 22 -20.50 -9.42 -0.12
C ASP A 22 -20.73 -7.98 0.38
N ILE A 23 -19.66 -7.16 0.43
CA ILE A 23 -19.75 -5.74 0.78
C ILE A 23 -18.83 -4.92 -0.12
N VAL A 24 -19.32 -3.76 -0.58
CA VAL A 24 -18.53 -2.79 -1.33
C VAL A 24 -18.47 -1.46 -0.57
N ILE A 25 -17.26 -0.90 -0.49
CA ILE A 25 -17.00 0.41 0.13
C ILE A 25 -16.92 1.47 -0.96
N TYR A 26 -17.91 2.37 -0.97
CA TYR A 26 -17.94 3.54 -1.85
C TYR A 26 -17.46 4.80 -1.16
N VAL A 27 -16.64 5.57 -1.87
CA VAL A 27 -16.25 6.94 -1.50
C VAL A 27 -16.60 7.84 -2.68
N ASN A 28 -17.52 8.79 -2.46
CA ASN A 28 -18.01 9.72 -3.49
C ASN A 28 -18.47 9.02 -4.79
N GLY A 29 -19.14 7.88 -4.67
CA GLY A 29 -19.63 7.09 -5.82
C GLY A 29 -18.59 6.18 -6.48
N ILE A 30 -17.34 6.21 -6.04
CA ILE A 30 -16.26 5.34 -6.56
C ILE A 30 -16.09 4.15 -5.62
N ALA A 31 -16.13 2.93 -6.16
CA ALA A 31 -15.84 1.71 -5.41
C ALA A 31 -14.34 1.66 -5.10
N LEU A 32 -13.97 1.68 -3.81
CA LEU A 32 -12.55 1.65 -3.40
C LEU A 32 -12.18 0.41 -2.59
N GLY A 33 -13.17 -0.29 -2.04
CA GLY A 33 -12.95 -1.50 -1.25
C GLY A 33 -13.97 -2.57 -1.52
N VAL A 34 -13.54 -3.82 -1.49
CA VAL A 34 -14.40 -5.02 -1.49
C VAL A 34 -14.11 -5.83 -0.24
N ILE A 35 -15.15 -6.38 0.39
CA ILE A 35 -15.05 -7.31 1.52
C ILE A 35 -15.76 -8.60 1.14
N GLU A 36 -15.03 -9.71 1.20
CA GLU A 36 -15.55 -11.06 1.03
C GLU A 36 -15.53 -11.77 2.39
N LEU A 37 -16.69 -12.22 2.84
CA LEU A 37 -16.90 -12.84 4.14
C LEU A 37 -17.25 -14.31 3.99
N LYS A 38 -16.84 -15.09 4.99
CA LYS A 38 -17.20 -16.50 5.10
C LYS A 38 -17.70 -16.82 6.51
N ARG A 39 -18.56 -17.83 6.59
CA ARG A 39 -18.93 -18.44 7.86
C ARG A 39 -17.67 -18.93 8.59
N SER A 40 -17.71 -18.92 9.91
CA SER A 40 -16.57 -19.20 10.78
C SER A 40 -15.96 -20.60 10.60
N ILE A 41 -16.73 -21.56 10.07
CA ILE A 41 -16.28 -22.93 9.75
C ILE A 41 -15.57 -23.06 8.39
N VAL A 42 -15.67 -22.04 7.53
CA VAL A 42 -15.08 -22.03 6.18
C VAL A 42 -13.79 -21.24 6.21
N SER A 43 -12.73 -21.76 5.59
CA SER A 43 -11.43 -21.09 5.52
C SER A 43 -11.53 -19.72 4.83
N ILE A 44 -10.87 -18.69 5.39
CA ILE A 44 -10.70 -17.37 4.74
C ILE A 44 -10.09 -17.51 3.33
N ASN A 45 -9.28 -18.54 3.09
CA ASN A 45 -8.68 -18.75 1.77
C ASN A 45 -9.74 -18.97 0.68
N GLU A 46 -10.92 -19.50 1.02
CA GLU A 46 -12.04 -19.58 0.07
C GLU A 46 -12.56 -18.20 -0.32
N ALA A 47 -12.61 -17.25 0.63
CA ALA A 47 -12.97 -15.86 0.34
C ALA A 47 -11.90 -15.18 -0.54
N ILE A 48 -10.62 -15.44 -0.26
CA ILE A 48 -9.50 -14.93 -1.08
C ILE A 48 -9.58 -15.49 -2.50
N ARG A 49 -9.76 -16.80 -2.67
CA ARG A 49 -9.89 -17.45 -3.98
C ARG A 49 -11.10 -16.97 -4.75
N GLN A 50 -12.22 -16.76 -4.05
CA GLN A 50 -13.42 -16.13 -4.64
C GLN A 50 -13.10 -14.73 -5.17
N SER A 51 -12.45 -13.88 -4.38
CA SER A 51 -12.07 -12.53 -4.81
C SER A 51 -11.10 -12.53 -6.00
N ILE A 52 -10.10 -13.43 -6.00
CA ILE A 52 -9.18 -13.62 -7.11
C ILE A 52 -9.94 -14.08 -8.36
N GLY A 53 -10.85 -15.05 -8.21
CA GLY A 53 -11.67 -15.55 -9.30
C GLY A 53 -12.56 -14.47 -9.91
N ASN A 54 -13.16 -13.61 -9.09
CA ASN A 54 -14.02 -12.51 -9.52
C ASN A 54 -13.29 -11.46 -10.40
N GLN A 55 -11.95 -11.44 -10.38
CA GLN A 55 -11.11 -10.55 -11.18
C GLN A 55 -10.75 -11.10 -12.58
N ASN A 56 -11.18 -12.32 -12.91
CA ASN A 56 -10.99 -12.86 -14.26
C ASN A 56 -11.98 -12.21 -15.25
N ASP A 57 -11.58 -12.18 -16.51
CA ASP A 57 -12.32 -11.65 -17.67
C ASP A 57 -13.69 -12.32 -17.89
N VAL A 58 -13.85 -13.58 -17.50
CA VAL A 58 -15.14 -14.32 -17.54
C VAL A 58 -16.13 -13.85 -16.45
N PHE A 59 -15.66 -13.09 -15.45
CA PHE A 59 -16.46 -12.56 -14.36
C PHE A 59 -16.48 -11.01 -14.40
N ILE A 60 -16.48 -10.36 -13.24
CA ILE A 60 -16.68 -8.92 -13.08
C ILE A 60 -15.36 -8.15 -13.09
N GLN A 61 -14.36 -8.57 -13.87
CA GLN A 61 -13.04 -7.90 -13.93
C GLN A 61 -13.12 -6.37 -14.06
N PRO A 62 -13.97 -5.77 -14.93
CA PRO A 62 -14.04 -4.31 -15.06
C PRO A 62 -14.43 -3.58 -13.76
N PHE A 63 -15.17 -4.23 -12.86
CA PHE A 63 -15.55 -3.65 -11.57
C PHE A 63 -14.33 -3.39 -10.67
N PHE A 64 -13.27 -4.19 -10.80
CA PHE A 64 -12.08 -4.06 -9.97
C PHE A 64 -11.15 -2.92 -10.38
N ALA A 65 -11.45 -2.18 -11.47
CA ALA A 65 -10.60 -1.12 -12.00
C ALA A 65 -10.29 0.00 -10.99
N THR A 66 -11.24 0.32 -10.10
CA THR A 66 -11.11 1.40 -9.10
C THR A 66 -10.77 0.89 -7.70
N ILE A 67 -10.77 -0.44 -7.50
CA ILE A 67 -10.58 -1.06 -6.19
C ILE A 67 -9.14 -0.87 -5.70
N GLN A 68 -9.02 -0.36 -4.48
CA GLN A 68 -7.75 -0.16 -3.79
C GLN A 68 -7.53 -1.22 -2.71
N PHE A 69 -8.60 -1.64 -2.04
CA PHE A 69 -8.57 -2.67 -1.01
C PHE A 69 -9.42 -3.88 -1.37
N ILE A 70 -8.86 -5.07 -1.13
CA ILE A 70 -9.60 -6.32 -1.10
C ILE A 70 -9.44 -6.91 0.30
N PHE A 71 -10.55 -7.08 1.00
CA PHE A 71 -10.62 -7.70 2.31
C PHE A 71 -11.25 -9.09 2.21
N ALA A 72 -10.72 -10.02 3.00
CA ALA A 72 -11.23 -11.37 3.13
C ALA A 72 -11.29 -11.74 4.62
N GLY A 73 -12.44 -12.18 5.12
CA GLY A 73 -12.64 -12.31 6.56
C GLY A 73 -13.61 -13.40 7.01
N ASN A 74 -13.39 -13.88 8.24
CA ASN A 74 -14.36 -14.65 9.02
C ASN A 74 -14.04 -14.47 10.53
N ASP A 75 -14.98 -14.84 11.40
CA ASP A 75 -14.82 -14.61 12.84
C ASP A 75 -13.67 -15.39 13.49
N THR A 76 -13.32 -16.57 12.95
CA THR A 76 -12.34 -17.49 13.53
C THR A 76 -10.90 -17.17 13.16
N GLN A 77 -10.64 -16.72 11.93
CA GLN A 77 -9.30 -16.46 11.39
C GLN A 77 -9.02 -14.95 11.21
N GLY A 78 -10.03 -14.11 11.44
CA GLY A 78 -9.97 -12.65 11.47
C GLY A 78 -10.00 -12.02 10.08
N LEU A 79 -9.12 -11.06 9.85
CA LEU A 79 -9.04 -10.31 8.58
C LEU A 79 -7.76 -10.64 7.80
N ARG A 80 -7.91 -10.74 6.48
CA ARG A 80 -6.85 -10.67 5.49
C ARG A 80 -7.12 -9.52 4.53
N TYR A 81 -6.06 -8.93 3.99
CA TYR A 81 -6.20 -7.88 3.00
C TYR A 81 -5.12 -7.96 1.92
N GLY A 82 -5.44 -7.42 0.76
CA GLY A 82 -4.55 -7.27 -0.37
C GLY A 82 -5.10 -6.21 -1.32
N THR A 83 -4.51 -6.14 -2.51
CA THR A 83 -4.99 -5.32 -3.62
C THR A 83 -5.47 -6.21 -4.75
N ILE A 84 -5.99 -5.61 -5.82
CA ILE A 84 -6.17 -6.31 -7.10
C ILE A 84 -4.91 -7.07 -7.50
N ASN A 85 -5.09 -8.23 -8.12
CA ASN A 85 -4.04 -9.15 -8.57
C ASN A 85 -3.09 -9.66 -7.49
N THR A 86 -3.35 -9.45 -6.19
CA THR A 86 -2.53 -10.04 -5.11
C THR A 86 -2.73 -11.56 -5.09
N PRO A 87 -1.67 -12.38 -5.27
CA PRO A 87 -1.76 -13.83 -5.13
C PRO A 87 -2.12 -14.25 -3.69
N GLU A 88 -2.82 -15.38 -3.53
CA GLU A 88 -3.31 -15.88 -2.23
C GLU A 88 -2.24 -15.85 -1.12
N LYS A 89 -1.01 -16.31 -1.41
CA LYS A 89 0.09 -16.36 -0.45
C LYS A 89 0.59 -15.00 0.06
N TYR A 90 0.26 -13.91 -0.62
CA TYR A 90 0.72 -12.56 -0.30
C TYR A 90 -0.34 -11.70 0.38
N TYR A 91 -1.53 -12.24 0.65
CA TYR A 91 -2.51 -11.56 1.50
C TYR A 91 -1.94 -11.31 2.89
N LEU A 92 -2.05 -10.07 3.32
CA LEU A 92 -1.49 -9.56 4.57
C LEU A 92 -2.46 -9.77 5.73
N LYS A 93 -1.92 -9.75 6.95
CA LYS A 93 -2.70 -9.72 8.20
C LYS A 93 -2.53 -8.34 8.85
N TRP A 94 -3.61 -7.74 9.31
CA TRP A 94 -3.51 -6.55 10.17
C TRP A 94 -3.39 -7.00 11.62
N LYS A 95 -2.31 -6.62 12.30
CA LYS A 95 -2.02 -7.04 13.68
C LYS A 95 -1.67 -5.84 14.54
N GLU A 96 -2.71 -5.13 14.98
CA GLU A 96 -2.61 -3.92 15.79
C GLU A 96 -3.25 -4.16 17.17
N ASN A 97 -2.63 -3.64 18.24
CA ASN A 97 -3.10 -3.81 19.62
C ASN A 97 -3.36 -5.29 19.97
N ILE A 98 -2.43 -6.19 19.67
CA ILE A 98 -2.64 -7.65 19.74
C ILE A 98 -3.14 -8.13 21.11
N LYS A 99 -2.80 -7.42 22.20
CA LYS A 99 -3.24 -7.74 23.57
C LYS A 99 -4.71 -7.40 23.87
N ASP A 100 -5.34 -6.55 23.06
CA ASP A 100 -6.74 -6.19 23.21
C ASP A 100 -7.64 -7.27 22.58
N ASN A 101 -8.41 -7.97 23.41
CA ASN A 101 -9.31 -9.05 23.01
C ASN A 101 -10.79 -8.72 23.30
N THR A 102 -11.13 -7.43 23.40
CA THR A 102 -12.50 -6.98 23.68
C THR A 102 -13.47 -7.25 22.53
N GLN A 103 -12.96 -7.44 21.31
CA GLN A 103 -13.72 -7.70 20.09
C GLN A 103 -13.13 -8.90 19.35
N ASN A 104 -13.93 -9.57 18.52
CA ASN A 104 -13.42 -10.59 17.61
C ASN A 104 -12.42 -9.97 16.61
N LEU A 105 -11.54 -10.81 16.07
CA LEU A 105 -10.43 -10.34 15.23
C LEU A 105 -10.89 -9.72 13.91
N LEU A 106 -12.04 -10.14 13.37
CA LEU A 106 -12.58 -9.59 12.13
C LEU A 106 -13.01 -8.14 12.36
N ASP A 107 -13.94 -7.92 13.28
CA ASP A 107 -14.50 -6.59 13.58
C ASP A 107 -13.42 -5.63 14.04
N LYS A 108 -12.55 -6.07 14.95
CA LYS A 108 -11.45 -5.26 15.49
C LYS A 108 -10.59 -4.66 14.37
N TYR A 109 -10.19 -5.48 13.39
CA TYR A 109 -9.29 -5.02 12.34
C TYR A 109 -10.02 -4.33 11.20
N LEU A 110 -11.26 -4.75 10.90
CA LEU A 110 -12.08 -4.09 9.89
C LEU A 110 -12.40 -2.66 10.32
N LEU A 111 -12.84 -2.44 11.57
CA LEU A 111 -13.14 -1.12 12.13
C LEU A 111 -11.90 -0.21 12.14
N LYS A 112 -10.71 -0.77 12.38
CA LYS A 112 -9.46 -0.03 12.36
C LYS A 112 -9.06 0.37 10.94
N MET A 113 -9.03 -0.57 10.00
CA MET A 113 -8.59 -0.30 8.63
C MET A 113 -9.61 0.50 7.82
N CYS A 114 -10.90 0.29 8.08
CA CYS A 114 -12.01 0.98 7.42
C CYS A 114 -12.49 2.22 8.19
N ASN A 115 -11.76 2.64 9.25
CA ASN A 115 -11.95 3.97 9.80
C ASN A 115 -11.74 5.00 8.68
N LYS A 116 -12.68 5.94 8.52
CA LYS A 116 -12.73 6.84 7.36
C LYS A 116 -11.40 7.54 7.08
N GLU A 117 -10.76 8.10 8.09
CA GLU A 117 -9.51 8.84 7.94
C GLU A 117 -8.37 7.90 7.57
N ARG A 118 -8.22 6.79 8.31
CA ARG A 118 -7.16 5.81 8.04
C ARG A 118 -7.32 5.13 6.67
N PHE A 119 -8.54 4.81 6.27
CA PHE A 119 -8.81 4.18 4.98
C PHE A 119 -8.32 5.06 3.82
N LEU A 120 -8.66 6.34 3.85
CA LEU A 120 -8.23 7.32 2.85
C LEU A 120 -6.73 7.61 2.94
N GLU A 121 -6.19 7.74 4.15
CA GLU A 121 -4.76 7.93 4.38
C GLU A 121 -3.96 6.77 3.78
N ILE A 122 -4.34 5.51 4.02
CA ILE A 122 -3.63 4.37 3.46
C ILE A 122 -3.69 4.38 1.92
N ILE A 123 -4.83 4.72 1.33
CA ILE A 123 -4.97 4.79 -0.14
C ILE A 123 -4.04 5.86 -0.71
N TYR A 124 -4.00 7.03 -0.09
CA TYR A 124 -3.31 8.19 -0.61
C TYR A 124 -1.78 8.13 -0.35
N ASP A 125 -1.38 7.89 0.89
CA ASP A 125 0.01 7.99 1.34
C ASP A 125 0.77 6.65 1.23
N PHE A 126 0.08 5.51 1.34
CA PHE A 126 0.73 4.22 1.58
C PHE A 126 0.55 3.17 0.48
N ILE A 127 -0.21 3.44 -0.59
CA ILE A 127 -0.20 2.58 -1.77
C ILE A 127 1.01 2.94 -2.64
N ILE A 128 1.79 1.92 -2.99
CA ILE A 128 2.90 2.04 -3.93
C ILE A 128 2.77 1.01 -5.06
N PHE A 129 3.49 1.25 -6.14
CA PHE A 129 3.69 0.30 -7.24
C PHE A 129 5.16 -0.10 -7.26
N ASP A 130 5.41 -1.41 -7.35
CA ASP A 130 6.76 -1.98 -7.42
C ASP A 130 6.78 -3.00 -8.58
N GLY A 131 7.32 -2.57 -9.71
CA GLY A 131 7.29 -3.32 -10.96
C GLY A 131 5.87 -3.43 -11.53
N GLY A 132 5.08 -2.37 -11.39
CA GLY A 132 3.66 -2.34 -11.79
C GLY A 132 2.72 -3.14 -10.86
N ILE A 133 3.24 -3.77 -9.81
CA ILE A 133 2.44 -4.48 -8.81
C ILE A 133 2.04 -3.51 -7.71
N LYS A 134 0.73 -3.27 -7.57
CA LYS A 134 0.15 -2.48 -6.48
C LYS A 134 0.40 -3.17 -5.13
N LYS A 135 0.84 -2.44 -4.11
CA LYS A 135 1.11 -2.96 -2.76
C LYS A 135 0.53 -2.06 -1.69
N LEU A 136 -0.02 -2.68 -0.65
CA LEU A 136 -0.46 -2.04 0.59
C LEU A 136 0.62 -2.15 1.67
N PRO A 137 0.65 -1.23 2.65
CA PRO A 137 1.61 -1.29 3.73
C PRO A 137 1.32 -2.46 4.66
N ARG A 138 2.38 -3.08 5.18
CA ARG A 138 2.28 -3.93 6.38
C ARG A 138 2.11 -3.05 7.62
N VAL A 139 1.55 -3.61 8.68
CA VAL A 139 1.24 -2.87 9.93
C VAL A 139 2.47 -2.14 10.49
N HIS A 140 3.63 -2.80 10.55
CA HIS A 140 4.86 -2.18 11.06
C HIS A 140 5.38 -1.07 10.14
N GLN A 141 5.16 -1.16 8.83
CA GLN A 141 5.54 -0.12 7.87
C GLN A 141 4.67 1.12 8.08
N TYR A 142 3.35 0.94 8.19
CA TYR A 142 2.40 2.01 8.47
C TYR A 142 2.76 2.75 9.77
N PHE A 143 2.84 2.02 10.90
CA PHE A 143 3.14 2.65 12.19
C PHE A 143 4.57 3.21 12.28
N GLY A 144 5.55 2.57 11.63
CA GLY A 144 6.92 3.10 11.55
C GLY A 144 6.98 4.45 10.85
N ILE A 145 6.25 4.61 9.74
CA ILE A 145 6.13 5.89 9.04
C ILE A 145 5.35 6.90 9.87
N LYS A 146 4.21 6.54 10.47
CA LYS A 146 3.46 7.45 11.36
C LYS A 146 4.37 8.00 12.47
N LYS A 147 5.21 7.16 13.06
CA LYS A 147 6.16 7.61 14.09
C LYS A 147 7.27 8.49 13.52
N ALA A 148 7.78 8.18 12.33
CA ALA A 148 8.78 9.01 11.65
C ALA A 148 8.23 10.40 11.27
N GLN A 149 6.98 10.49 10.83
CA GLN A 149 6.29 11.76 10.53
C GLN A 149 6.29 12.69 11.75
N GLU A 150 6.06 12.16 12.96
CA GLU A 150 6.12 12.95 14.19
C GLU A 150 7.52 13.55 14.43
N PHE A 151 8.58 12.78 14.19
CA PHE A 151 9.97 13.24 14.35
C PHE A 151 10.36 14.27 13.30
N ILE A 152 9.97 14.04 12.04
CA ILE A 152 10.23 14.98 10.94
C ILE A 152 9.57 16.32 11.20
N ASN A 153 8.33 16.32 11.71
CA ASN A 153 7.62 17.56 12.06
C ASN A 153 8.28 18.35 13.20
N ARG A 154 9.13 17.69 14.01
CA ARG A 154 9.96 18.32 15.05
C ARG A 154 11.40 18.58 14.60
N TYR A 155 11.73 18.31 13.33
CA TYR A 155 13.09 18.36 12.78
C TYR A 155 14.08 17.45 13.54
N GLU A 156 13.61 16.30 14.02
CA GLU A 156 14.40 15.31 14.74
C GLU A 156 14.77 14.11 13.85
N GLY A 157 15.97 13.56 14.05
CA GLY A 157 16.39 12.29 13.45
C GLY A 157 15.90 11.08 14.25
N GLY A 158 15.93 9.90 13.65
CA GLY A 158 15.52 8.66 14.31
C GLY A 158 15.95 7.40 13.57
N ILE A 159 15.76 6.24 14.22
CA ILE A 159 16.11 4.93 13.67
C ILE A 159 14.85 4.08 13.56
N ILE A 160 14.53 3.63 12.35
CA ILE A 160 13.52 2.59 12.11
C ILE A 160 14.22 1.24 12.03
N TRP A 161 14.11 0.45 13.09
CA TRP A 161 14.72 -0.88 13.15
C TRP A 161 13.80 -1.96 12.57
N HIS A 162 14.17 -2.47 11.40
CA HIS A 162 13.43 -3.52 10.69
C HIS A 162 14.31 -4.75 10.44
N THR A 163 13.70 -5.92 10.32
CA THR A 163 14.40 -7.16 9.89
C THR A 163 14.68 -7.16 8.37
N GLN A 164 15.58 -8.01 7.90
CA GLN A 164 15.83 -8.21 6.46
C GLN A 164 14.57 -8.77 5.77
N GLY A 165 14.28 -8.31 4.54
CA GLY A 165 13.09 -8.73 3.78
C GLY A 165 11.75 -8.16 4.27
N SER A 166 11.77 -7.31 5.31
CA SER A 166 10.56 -6.67 5.85
C SER A 166 9.97 -5.56 4.97
N GLY A 167 10.70 -5.13 3.93
CA GLY A 167 10.34 -4.04 3.03
C GLY A 167 10.86 -2.68 3.50
N LYS A 168 12.16 -2.58 3.81
CA LYS A 168 12.81 -1.32 4.24
C LYS A 168 12.80 -0.26 3.13
N SER A 169 13.18 -0.62 1.91
CA SER A 169 13.20 0.28 0.76
C SER A 169 11.81 0.85 0.46
N ILE A 170 10.77 0.02 0.60
CA ILE A 170 9.37 0.46 0.49
C ILE A 170 9.05 1.57 1.50
N VAL A 171 9.49 1.41 2.74
CA VAL A 171 9.28 2.41 3.81
C VAL A 171 10.03 3.71 3.50
N MET A 172 11.25 3.61 2.96
CA MET A 172 12.03 4.79 2.54
C MET A 172 11.30 5.58 1.45
N VAL A 173 10.77 4.89 0.44
CA VAL A 173 10.04 5.53 -0.67
C VAL A 173 8.74 6.16 -0.17
N MET A 174 7.93 5.44 0.62
CA MET A 174 6.69 5.99 1.18
C MET A 174 6.96 7.24 2.04
N LEU A 175 7.98 7.19 2.90
CA LEU A 175 8.33 8.31 3.77
C LEU A 175 8.82 9.51 2.96
N ALA A 176 9.68 9.29 1.97
CA ALA A 176 10.21 10.35 1.13
C ALA A 176 9.13 11.00 0.26
N LYS A 177 8.24 10.21 -0.35
CA LYS A 177 7.07 10.72 -1.07
C LYS A 177 6.23 11.63 -0.17
N TRP A 178 5.89 11.14 1.04
CA TRP A 178 5.13 11.92 2.00
C TRP A 178 5.83 13.25 2.37
N ILE A 179 7.16 13.25 2.59
CA ILE A 179 7.92 14.47 2.86
C ILE A 179 7.85 15.46 1.69
N LEU A 180 8.03 14.97 0.45
CA LEU A 180 8.03 15.82 -0.74
C LEU A 180 6.67 16.49 -0.99
N GLU A 181 5.58 15.76 -0.74
CA GLU A 181 4.19 16.21 -0.88
C GLU A 181 3.79 17.20 0.23
N ASN A 182 4.26 16.99 1.47
CA ASN A 182 3.84 17.80 2.63
C ASN A 182 4.78 18.96 2.94
N ASN A 183 5.99 18.97 2.38
CA ASN A 183 6.93 20.08 2.55
C ASN A 183 7.55 20.47 1.19
N PRO A 184 7.04 21.51 0.52
CA PRO A 184 7.54 21.95 -0.79
C PRO A 184 8.99 22.46 -0.77
N LYS A 185 9.54 22.77 0.42
CA LYS A 185 10.93 23.19 0.61
C LYS A 185 11.86 22.03 0.98
N ALA A 186 11.31 20.85 1.28
CA ALA A 186 12.12 19.71 1.65
C ALA A 186 12.96 19.22 0.48
N ARG A 187 14.16 18.76 0.84
CA ARG A 187 15.11 18.07 -0.02
C ARG A 187 15.53 16.80 0.68
N ILE A 188 15.65 15.72 -0.08
CA ILE A 188 15.86 14.38 0.43
C ILE A 188 17.08 13.80 -0.27
N ALA A 189 18.08 13.39 0.52
CA ALA A 189 19.18 12.58 0.05
C ALA A 189 19.03 11.16 0.61
N ILE A 190 18.87 10.19 -0.28
CA ILE A 190 18.81 8.77 0.06
C ILE A 190 20.20 8.19 -0.16
N LEU A 191 20.76 7.63 0.92
CA LEU A 191 22.07 6.99 0.90
C LEU A 191 21.89 5.49 1.09
N THR A 192 22.42 4.68 0.15
CA THR A 192 22.30 3.22 0.17
C THR A 192 23.65 2.55 -0.04
N ASP A 193 23.87 1.38 0.54
CA ASP A 193 25.12 0.61 0.42
C ASP A 193 25.15 -0.32 -0.81
N ARG A 194 24.02 -0.50 -1.51
CA ARG A 194 23.90 -1.41 -2.68
C ARG A 194 23.28 -0.75 -3.90
N ASP A 195 23.90 -0.97 -5.06
CA ASP A 195 23.41 -0.51 -6.37
C ASP A 195 22.05 -1.12 -6.76
N GLU A 196 21.77 -2.36 -6.36
CA GLU A 196 20.46 -3.00 -6.61
C GLU A 196 19.33 -2.30 -5.85
N LEU A 197 19.60 -1.86 -4.61
CA LEU A 197 18.64 -1.11 -3.80
C LEU A 197 18.42 0.28 -4.39
N ASP A 198 19.49 0.91 -4.90
CA ASP A 198 19.44 2.20 -5.58
C ASP A 198 18.54 2.15 -6.83
N LYS A 199 18.77 1.18 -7.72
CA LYS A 199 17.94 0.95 -8.91
C LYS A 199 16.49 0.63 -8.57
N GLN A 200 16.25 -0.16 -7.51
CA GLN A 200 14.90 -0.44 -7.05
C GLN A 200 14.20 0.82 -6.53
N ILE A 201 14.91 1.63 -5.75
CA ILE A 201 14.39 2.89 -5.21
C ILE A 201 14.05 3.85 -6.36
N GLU A 202 14.96 4.00 -7.33
CA GLU A 202 14.73 4.81 -8.53
C GLU A 202 13.50 4.36 -9.31
N GLN A 203 13.35 3.06 -9.54
CA GLN A 203 12.19 2.52 -10.24
C GLN A 203 10.88 2.80 -9.48
N VAL A 204 10.85 2.57 -8.17
CA VAL A 204 9.65 2.80 -7.34
C VAL A 204 9.28 4.28 -7.31
N PHE A 205 10.25 5.20 -7.27
CA PHE A 205 9.96 6.64 -7.35
C PHE A 205 9.43 7.04 -8.74
N LYS A 206 10.03 6.55 -9.82
CA LYS A 206 9.53 6.80 -11.19
C LYS A 206 8.10 6.29 -11.34
N GLU A 207 7.79 5.09 -10.82
CA GLU A 207 6.44 4.51 -10.82
C GLU A 207 5.46 5.29 -9.94
N ALA A 208 5.94 5.90 -8.85
CA ALA A 208 5.14 6.77 -8.00
C ALA A 208 4.90 8.18 -8.59
N GLY A 209 5.42 8.47 -9.79
CA GLY A 209 5.26 9.76 -10.48
C GLY A 209 6.37 10.78 -10.19
N GLU A 210 7.36 10.42 -9.38
CA GLU A 210 8.49 11.28 -9.01
C GLU A 210 9.59 11.21 -10.08
N LYS A 211 9.40 12.00 -11.15
CA LYS A 211 10.32 12.02 -12.32
C LYS A 211 11.66 12.71 -12.06
N ALA A 212 11.87 13.29 -10.89
CA ALA A 212 13.01 14.15 -10.57
C ALA A 212 14.03 13.51 -9.62
N ILE A 213 14.06 12.19 -9.49
CA ILE A 213 15.15 11.52 -8.77
C ILE A 213 16.45 11.65 -9.56
N TYR A 214 17.49 12.15 -8.91
CA TYR A 214 18.82 12.24 -9.50
C TYR A 214 19.78 11.32 -8.78
N ARG A 215 20.40 10.43 -9.55
CA ARG A 215 21.45 9.55 -9.07
C ARG A 215 22.79 10.26 -9.23
N THR A 216 23.46 10.48 -8.11
CA THR A 216 24.80 11.08 -8.10
C THR A 216 25.84 10.06 -8.54
N SER A 217 26.94 10.54 -9.11
CA SER A 217 28.05 9.72 -9.59
C SER A 217 29.31 9.78 -8.70
N SER A 218 29.35 10.71 -7.75
CA SER A 218 30.48 10.94 -6.85
C SER A 218 30.10 11.88 -5.70
N VAL A 219 30.91 11.96 -4.64
CA VAL A 219 30.79 13.00 -3.59
C VAL A 219 30.69 14.40 -4.18
N LYS A 220 31.55 14.71 -5.16
CA LYS A 220 31.61 16.05 -5.73
C LYS A 220 30.30 16.41 -6.44
N ASP A 221 29.74 15.46 -7.17
CA ASP A 221 28.44 15.60 -7.82
C ASP A 221 27.31 15.73 -6.78
N LEU A 222 27.29 14.89 -5.73
CA LEU A 222 26.32 15.00 -4.64
C LEU A 222 26.37 16.38 -3.98
N MET A 223 27.56 16.86 -3.61
CA MET A 223 27.73 18.18 -3.00
C MET A 223 27.27 19.30 -3.93
N HIS A 224 27.62 19.20 -5.22
CA HIS A 224 27.17 20.17 -6.22
C HIS A 224 25.64 20.19 -6.33
N GLN A 225 24.99 19.03 -6.39
CA GLN A 225 23.53 18.94 -6.43
C GLN A 225 22.89 19.45 -5.13
N LEU A 226 23.49 19.20 -3.97
CA LEU A 226 23.04 19.73 -2.68
C LEU A 226 23.12 21.27 -2.60
N GLU A 227 23.84 21.94 -3.48
CA GLU A 227 23.81 23.41 -3.60
C GLU A 227 22.68 23.91 -4.52
N GLN A 228 22.16 23.05 -5.41
CA GLN A 228 21.08 23.41 -6.33
C GLN A 228 19.70 23.31 -5.67
N ALA A 229 18.75 24.18 -6.06
CA ALA A 229 17.36 24.07 -5.59
C ALA A 229 16.65 22.82 -6.13
N THR A 230 17.07 22.34 -7.30
CA THR A 230 16.57 21.14 -7.98
C THR A 230 17.75 20.32 -8.49
N PRO A 231 17.67 18.98 -8.45
CA PRO A 231 16.53 18.17 -8.02
C PRO A 231 16.35 18.10 -6.50
N ARG A 232 15.12 17.84 -6.06
CA ARG A 232 14.74 17.76 -4.63
C ARG A 232 14.95 16.37 -4.03
N LEU A 233 15.07 15.35 -4.86
CA LEU A 233 15.28 13.97 -4.47
C LEU A 233 16.59 13.47 -5.09
N LEU A 234 17.55 13.16 -4.23
CA LEU A 234 18.88 12.69 -4.61
C LEU A 234 19.05 11.26 -4.10
N CYS A 235 19.70 10.42 -4.89
CA CYS A 235 20.14 9.09 -4.48
C CYS A 235 21.64 8.94 -4.69
N SER A 236 22.32 8.31 -3.74
CA SER A 236 23.77 8.13 -3.77
C SER A 236 24.17 6.82 -3.10
N LEU A 237 25.25 6.22 -3.60
CA LEU A 237 25.84 5.04 -2.97
C LEU A 237 26.81 5.48 -1.87
N VAL A 238 26.75 4.82 -0.71
CA VAL A 238 27.70 5.05 0.38
C VAL A 238 29.14 4.75 -0.06
N GLN A 239 29.33 3.88 -1.06
CA GLN A 239 30.65 3.60 -1.64
C GLN A 239 31.21 4.75 -2.48
N GLU A 240 30.36 5.68 -2.91
CA GLU A 240 30.73 6.89 -3.63
C GLU A 240 30.95 8.09 -2.69
N LEU A 241 30.70 7.92 -1.37
CA LEU A 241 30.93 8.88 -0.27
C LEU A 241 32.35 8.77 0.32
#